data_AF-A0A7S2MWE0-F1
#
_entry.id   AF-A0A7S2MWE0-F1
#
_cell.length_a   1.000
_cell.length_b   1.000
_cell.length_c   1.000
_cell.angle_alpha   90.00
_cell.angle_beta   90.00
_cell.angle_gamma   90.00
#
_symmetry.space_group_name_H-M   'P 1'
#
loop_
_entity.id
_entity.type
_entity.pdbx_description
1 polymer ?
#
loop_
_entity_poly.entity_id
_entity_poly.type
_entity_poly.pdbx_seq_one_letter_code
_entity_poly.pdbx_strand_id
1 'polypeptide(L)'
;RTSNPDEADFFFVPDYRACHYHLAPTYRQKGLTRLEGDDYHSALIPNHRDKYRDGSQADEIFLNLTRQLTHWERRNGLDHIFVFSDQGFIVNFTHTFPSWREEIPNAVFLTTEAFTPGCGPSCFSPWKDIVIPGHIDWERMLSIRAQSKPTSQRGLLFNFHGRLPANHDYYENVTVRSALMRYAMLPNVSIGGFVEEYFEIMGDS
;
A
#
# COMPACT_ATOMS: atom_id res chain seq x y z
N ARG A 1 -12.45 19.69 -16.83
CA ARG A 1 -11.49 18.61 -17.16
C ARG A 1 -11.20 18.72 -18.64
N THR A 2 -9.95 18.90 -19.02
CA THR A 2 -9.52 19.07 -20.42
C THR A 2 -9.15 17.70 -21.01
N SER A 3 -9.35 17.54 -22.31
CA SER A 3 -8.82 16.42 -23.09
C SER A 3 -7.52 16.78 -23.82
N ASN A 4 -7.10 18.04 -23.73
CA ASN A 4 -5.83 18.50 -24.27
C ASN A 4 -4.72 18.23 -23.23
N PRO A 5 -3.74 17.36 -23.54
CA PRO A 5 -2.67 17.04 -22.59
C PRO A 5 -1.81 18.25 -22.24
N ASP A 6 -1.67 19.24 -23.12
CA ASP A 6 -0.90 20.46 -22.86
C ASP A 6 -1.56 21.37 -21.80
N GLU A 7 -2.87 21.23 -21.63
CA GLU A 7 -3.65 21.96 -20.62
C GLU A 7 -3.82 21.16 -19.32
N ALA A 8 -3.28 19.94 -19.25
CA ALA A 8 -3.42 19.10 -18.07
C ALA A 8 -2.63 19.66 -16.89
N ASP A 9 -3.24 19.65 -15.71
CA ASP A 9 -2.58 19.95 -14.44
C ASP A 9 -1.67 18.78 -14.00
N PHE A 10 -2.10 17.54 -14.30
CA PHE A 10 -1.42 16.31 -13.95
C PHE A 10 -1.58 15.23 -15.03
N PHE A 11 -0.57 14.37 -15.13
CA PHE A 11 -0.53 13.16 -15.94
C PHE A 11 -0.58 11.93 -15.03
N PHE A 12 -1.49 11.02 -15.32
CA PHE A 12 -1.62 9.78 -14.57
C PHE A 12 -0.71 8.71 -15.17
N VAL A 13 0.24 8.20 -14.37
CA VAL A 13 1.09 7.07 -14.75
C VAL A 13 0.51 5.82 -14.10
N PRO A 14 0.07 4.84 -14.92
CA PRO A 14 -0.67 3.71 -14.39
C PRO A 14 0.18 2.87 -13.45
N ASP A 15 -0.58 2.24 -12.58
CA ASP A 15 -0.15 1.23 -11.67
C ASP A 15 0.48 -0.02 -12.37
N TYR A 16 1.69 -0.42 -11.95
CA TYR A 16 2.37 -1.65 -12.39
C TYR A 16 2.06 -2.92 -11.54
N ARG A 17 1.07 -2.89 -10.64
CA ARG A 17 0.95 -3.80 -9.48
C ARG A 17 0.34 -5.20 -9.69
N ALA A 18 -0.22 -5.59 -10.84
CA ALA A 18 -1.01 -6.84 -10.88
C ALA A 18 -0.68 -7.86 -11.98
N CYS A 19 -0.59 -7.47 -13.24
CA CYS A 19 -0.63 -8.47 -14.33
C CYS A 19 0.71 -9.21 -14.60
N HIS A 20 1.83 -8.81 -13.98
CA HIS A 20 3.13 -9.43 -14.23
C HIS A 20 3.84 -10.02 -13.00
N TYR A 21 3.51 -9.59 -11.77
CA TYR A 21 4.39 -9.83 -10.60
C TYR A 21 3.70 -10.32 -9.33
N HIS A 22 2.40 -10.61 -9.35
CA HIS A 22 1.70 -11.16 -8.19
C HIS A 22 1.96 -12.68 -8.07
N LEU A 23 3.15 -13.04 -7.58
CA LEU A 23 3.44 -14.37 -7.03
C LEU A 23 3.80 -14.13 -5.57
N ALA A 24 2.89 -14.47 -4.66
CA ALA A 24 3.04 -14.25 -3.22
C ALA A 24 4.28 -14.99 -2.69
N PRO A 25 5.39 -14.30 -2.37
CA PRO A 25 6.52 -14.97 -1.75
C PRO A 25 6.17 -15.23 -0.28
N THR A 26 6.46 -16.42 0.21
CA THR A 26 6.44 -16.71 1.65
C THR A 26 7.53 -15.87 2.35
N TYR A 27 7.37 -15.62 3.66
CA TYR A 27 8.27 -14.78 4.49
C TYR A 27 9.76 -15.22 4.50
N ARG A 28 10.09 -16.36 3.91
CA ARG A 28 11.46 -16.91 3.79
C ARG A 28 12.09 -16.65 2.43
N GLN A 29 11.34 -16.18 1.44
CA GLN A 29 11.81 -16.01 0.06
C GLN A 29 12.28 -14.56 -0.18
N LYS A 30 13.56 -14.40 -0.50
CA LYS A 30 14.11 -13.13 -0.98
C LYS A 30 13.98 -13.08 -2.50
N GLY A 31 13.10 -12.20 -3.02
CA GLY A 31 12.87 -12.00 -4.45
C GLY A 31 11.54 -12.56 -4.97
N LEU A 32 11.09 -12.03 -6.13
CA LEU A 32 9.91 -12.49 -6.88
C LEU A 32 10.17 -13.89 -7.44
N THR A 33 9.95 -14.93 -6.64
CA THR A 33 10.20 -16.32 -7.06
C THR A 33 8.92 -17.12 -7.19
N ARG A 34 8.64 -17.48 -8.45
CA ARG A 34 7.96 -18.69 -8.90
C ARG A 34 8.21 -19.85 -7.94
N LEU A 35 7.17 -20.37 -7.29
CA LEU A 35 7.25 -21.72 -6.74
C LEU A 35 7.35 -22.69 -7.92
N GLU A 36 8.35 -23.56 -7.91
CA GLU A 36 8.38 -24.72 -8.80
C GLU A 36 7.19 -25.62 -8.40
N GLY A 37 6.14 -25.64 -9.24
CA GLY A 37 4.88 -26.31 -8.92
C GLY A 37 3.72 -25.37 -8.52
N ASP A 38 3.76 -24.06 -8.80
CA ASP A 38 2.58 -23.19 -8.66
C ASP A 38 1.56 -23.42 -9.78
N ASP A 39 0.83 -24.53 -9.66
CA ASP A 39 -0.26 -24.94 -10.54
C ASP A 39 -1.60 -24.25 -10.22
N TYR A 40 -1.72 -23.59 -9.06
CA TYR A 40 -2.97 -22.94 -8.64
C TYR A 40 -3.31 -21.72 -9.51
N HIS A 41 -2.34 -20.85 -9.81
CA HIS A 41 -2.55 -19.67 -10.66
C HIS A 41 -2.45 -19.98 -12.16
N SER A 42 -1.71 -21.05 -12.50
CA SER A 42 -1.51 -21.50 -13.89
C SER A 42 -2.78 -22.03 -14.56
N ALA A 43 -3.76 -22.51 -13.78
CA ALA A 43 -5.02 -23.05 -14.30
C ALA A 43 -6.05 -21.97 -14.71
N LEU A 44 -5.96 -20.77 -14.12
CA LEU A 44 -6.93 -19.68 -14.32
C LEU A 44 -6.55 -18.74 -15.47
N ILE A 45 -5.27 -18.71 -15.85
CA ILE A 45 -4.76 -17.78 -16.88
C ILE A 45 -4.24 -18.60 -18.07
N PRO A 46 -4.94 -18.58 -19.22
CA PRO A 46 -4.45 -19.21 -20.44
C PRO A 46 -3.06 -18.69 -20.80
N ASN A 47 -2.16 -19.64 -21.12
CA ASN A 47 -0.76 -19.39 -21.49
C ASN A 47 0.05 -18.62 -20.43
N HIS A 48 -0.25 -18.83 -19.14
CA HIS A 48 0.49 -18.19 -18.04
C HIS A 48 2.01 -18.41 -18.13
N ARG A 49 2.44 -19.62 -18.52
CA ARG A 49 3.85 -19.97 -18.68
C ARG A 49 4.58 -19.14 -19.75
N ASP A 50 3.87 -18.75 -20.81
CA ASP A 50 4.42 -17.96 -21.91
C ASP A 50 4.41 -16.44 -21.62
N LYS A 51 3.79 -16.04 -20.50
CA LYS A 51 3.71 -14.65 -20.03
C LYS A 51 4.74 -14.32 -18.95
N TYR A 52 5.57 -15.31 -18.56
CA TYR A 52 6.68 -15.09 -17.64
C TYR A 52 7.66 -14.10 -18.25
N ARG A 53 8.00 -13.05 -17.48
CA ARG A 53 9.06 -12.11 -17.83
C ARG A 53 10.22 -12.27 -16.86
N ASP A 54 11.42 -12.25 -17.40
CA ASP A 54 12.63 -12.20 -16.58
C ASP A 54 12.67 -10.88 -15.79
N GLY A 55 12.65 -10.99 -14.47
CA GLY A 55 12.70 -9.84 -13.57
C GLY A 55 14.06 -9.14 -13.55
N SER A 56 15.12 -9.74 -14.11
CA SER A 56 16.45 -9.13 -14.19
C SER A 56 16.47 -7.84 -15.02
N GLN A 57 15.51 -7.69 -15.95
CA GLN A 57 15.36 -6.53 -16.82
C GLN A 57 14.30 -5.54 -16.34
N ALA A 58 13.66 -5.78 -15.19
CA ALA A 58 12.53 -4.97 -14.73
C ALA A 58 12.92 -3.49 -14.56
N ASP A 59 14.09 -3.22 -13.97
CA ASP A 59 14.60 -1.86 -13.80
C ASP A 59 14.87 -1.17 -15.14
N GLU A 60 15.53 -1.84 -16.09
CA GLU A 60 15.79 -1.31 -17.42
C GLU A 60 14.49 -0.97 -18.17
N ILE A 61 13.49 -1.84 -18.08
CA ILE A 61 12.16 -1.60 -18.67
C ILE A 61 11.50 -0.38 -18.03
N PHE A 62 11.55 -0.26 -16.69
CA PHE A 62 11.01 0.89 -15.98
C PHE A 62 11.69 2.20 -16.40
N LEU A 63 13.03 2.22 -16.48
CA LEU A 63 13.79 3.39 -16.95
C LEU A 63 13.40 3.76 -18.38
N ASN A 64 13.33 2.78 -19.28
CA ASN A 64 12.95 3.01 -20.67
C ASN A 64 11.52 3.56 -20.79
N LEU A 65 10.57 3.05 -20.01
CA LEU A 65 9.19 3.56 -20.01
C LEU A 65 9.11 4.98 -19.45
N THR A 66 9.83 5.26 -18.36
CA THR A 66 9.80 6.56 -17.70
C THR A 66 10.37 7.66 -18.60
N ARG A 67 11.47 7.37 -19.31
CA ARG A 67 12.09 8.30 -20.28
C ARG A 67 11.22 8.58 -21.51
N GLN A 68 10.21 7.75 -21.76
CA GLN A 68 9.24 7.92 -22.85
C GLN A 68 7.97 8.66 -22.39
N LEU A 69 7.85 9.04 -21.12
CA LEU A 69 6.71 9.79 -20.64
C LEU A 69 6.67 11.18 -21.27
N THR A 70 5.59 11.45 -22.01
CA THR A 70 5.36 12.76 -22.58
C THR A 70 5.24 13.82 -21.48
N HIS A 71 5.76 15.02 -21.74
CA HIS A 71 5.72 16.16 -20.82
C HIS A 71 6.56 16.01 -19.54
N TRP A 72 7.35 14.94 -19.37
CA TRP A 72 8.25 14.76 -18.23
C TRP A 72 9.10 16.00 -17.93
N GLU A 73 9.72 16.57 -18.98
CA GLU A 73 10.60 17.74 -18.90
C GLU A 73 9.90 19.05 -18.49
N ARG A 74 8.55 19.13 -18.56
CA ARG A 74 7.80 20.36 -18.22
C ARG A 74 8.02 20.77 -16.77
N ARG A 75 8.01 19.80 -15.86
CA ARG A 75 8.22 20.01 -14.42
C ARG A 75 9.10 18.93 -13.78
N ASN A 76 9.96 18.30 -14.59
CA ASN A 76 10.83 17.20 -14.17
C ASN A 76 10.07 16.12 -13.38
N GLY A 77 8.90 15.72 -13.92
CA GLY A 77 8.02 14.71 -13.34
C GLY A 77 7.04 15.17 -12.26
N LEU A 78 7.07 16.42 -11.77
CA LEU A 78 6.18 16.88 -10.69
C LEU A 78 4.69 16.91 -11.06
N ASP A 79 4.38 16.93 -12.35
CA ASP A 79 3.03 16.78 -12.90
C ASP A 79 2.62 15.31 -13.10
N HIS A 80 3.48 14.33 -12.81
CA HIS A 80 3.18 12.92 -12.98
C HIS A 80 2.81 12.25 -11.65
N ILE A 81 1.72 11.48 -11.66
CA ILE A 81 1.23 10.73 -10.50
C ILE A 81 1.53 9.24 -10.69
N PHE A 82 2.34 8.66 -9.78
CA PHE A 82 2.63 7.23 -9.71
C PHE A 82 1.85 6.60 -8.55
N VAL A 83 1.21 5.45 -8.79
CA VAL A 83 0.35 4.80 -7.79
C VAL A 83 1.00 3.56 -7.20
N PHE A 84 1.06 3.46 -5.87
CA PHE A 84 1.60 2.35 -5.08
C PHE A 84 0.51 1.78 -4.12
N SER A 85 0.14 0.49 -4.20
CA SER A 85 -1.15 -0.03 -3.63
C SER A 85 -0.96 -0.70 -2.29
N ASP A 86 0.28 -0.94 -1.92
CA ASP A 86 0.63 -1.75 -0.78
C ASP A 86 2.05 -1.40 -0.34
N GLN A 87 2.30 -1.44 0.97
CA GLN A 87 3.63 -1.32 1.57
C GLN A 87 4.57 -2.44 1.10
N GLY A 88 4.05 -3.67 1.01
CA GLY A 88 4.82 -4.82 0.53
C GLY A 88 5.38 -4.55 -0.87
N PHE A 89 4.61 -3.83 -1.69
CA PHE A 89 5.06 -3.40 -2.99
C PHE A 89 6.16 -2.35 -2.91
N ILE A 90 6.06 -1.25 -2.14
CA ILE A 90 7.17 -0.26 -2.13
C ILE A 90 8.50 -0.90 -1.67
N VAL A 91 8.45 -1.82 -0.71
CA VAL A 91 9.64 -2.60 -0.28
C VAL A 91 10.17 -3.49 -1.40
N ASN A 92 9.32 -4.30 -2.04
CA ASN A 92 9.72 -5.15 -3.16
C ASN A 92 10.07 -4.36 -4.43
N PHE A 93 9.49 -3.18 -4.61
CA PHE A 93 9.69 -2.29 -5.73
C PHE A 93 11.10 -1.72 -5.67
N THR A 94 11.60 -1.34 -4.49
CA THR A 94 13.02 -0.99 -4.32
C THR A 94 13.96 -2.14 -4.67
N HIS A 95 13.56 -3.40 -4.49
CA HIS A 95 14.37 -4.55 -4.89
C HIS A 95 14.25 -4.89 -6.40
N THR A 96 13.10 -4.63 -6.99
CA THR A 96 12.80 -4.98 -8.40
C THR A 96 13.21 -3.86 -9.37
N PHE A 97 13.08 -2.61 -8.92
CA PHE A 97 13.36 -1.38 -9.65
C PHE A 97 14.29 -0.49 -8.81
N PRO A 98 15.53 -0.91 -8.52
CA PRO A 98 16.43 -0.17 -7.64
C PRO A 98 16.64 1.31 -8.02
N SER A 99 16.52 1.65 -9.31
CA SER A 99 16.76 3.01 -9.82
C SER A 99 15.56 3.95 -9.64
N TRP A 100 14.41 3.45 -9.14
CA TRP A 100 13.15 4.20 -9.19
C TRP A 100 13.19 5.56 -8.50
N ARG A 101 13.81 5.65 -7.32
CA ARG A 101 13.87 6.91 -6.56
C ARG A 101 14.71 7.97 -7.27
N GLU A 102 15.72 7.54 -8.02
CA GLU A 102 16.60 8.43 -8.79
C GLU A 102 15.93 8.89 -10.08
N GLU A 103 15.15 8.02 -10.72
CA GLU A 103 14.48 8.31 -11.99
C GLU A 103 13.23 9.18 -11.80
N ILE A 104 12.44 9.00 -10.72
CA ILE A 104 11.19 9.74 -10.49
C ILE A 104 11.19 10.58 -9.19
N PRO A 105 12.23 11.40 -8.92
CA PRO A 105 12.44 12.01 -7.61
C PRO A 105 11.38 13.05 -7.23
N ASN A 106 10.85 13.76 -8.22
CA ASN A 106 9.90 14.85 -8.00
C ASN A 106 8.44 14.46 -8.26
N ALA A 107 8.20 13.25 -8.76
CA ALA A 107 6.85 12.81 -9.08
C ALA A 107 5.97 12.69 -7.83
N VAL A 108 4.66 12.83 -8.06
CA VAL A 108 3.63 12.69 -7.03
C VAL A 108 3.42 11.21 -6.78
N PHE A 109 3.50 10.78 -5.52
CA PHE A 109 3.30 9.38 -5.16
C PHE A 109 1.94 9.24 -4.49
N LEU A 110 1.07 8.44 -5.09
CA LEU A 110 -0.23 8.08 -4.54
C LEU A 110 -0.14 6.70 -3.92
N THR A 111 -0.06 6.64 -2.59
CA THR A 111 0.15 5.38 -1.83
C THR A 111 -1.04 5.06 -0.94
N THR A 112 -1.33 3.79 -0.70
CA THR A 112 -2.32 3.38 0.31
C THR A 112 -1.76 3.46 1.73
N GLU A 113 -0.44 3.56 1.87
CA GLU A 113 0.26 3.45 3.15
C GLU A 113 1.53 4.30 3.18
N ALA A 114 1.83 4.92 4.33
CA ALA A 114 2.86 5.95 4.49
C ALA A 114 4.28 5.39 4.75
N PHE A 115 4.72 4.37 4.01
CA PHE A 115 6.06 3.79 4.19
C PHE A 115 6.98 4.07 3.00
N THR A 116 8.19 4.57 3.27
CA THR A 116 9.23 4.81 2.27
C THR A 116 10.54 4.12 2.68
N PRO A 117 10.75 2.86 2.26
CA PRO A 117 11.95 2.11 2.61
C PRO A 117 13.20 2.72 1.99
N GLY A 118 14.27 2.84 2.78
CA GLY A 118 15.64 3.00 2.28
C GLY A 118 16.20 4.41 2.13
N CYS A 119 15.45 5.47 2.46
CA CYS A 119 15.91 6.85 2.24
C CYS A 119 15.97 7.73 3.51
N GLY A 120 15.74 7.14 4.69
CA GLY A 120 15.87 7.83 5.99
C GLY A 120 14.70 8.78 6.36
N PRO A 121 14.87 9.64 7.37
CA PRO A 121 13.79 10.49 7.90
C PRO A 121 13.35 11.64 6.97
N SER A 122 14.00 11.86 5.82
CA SER A 122 13.77 13.01 4.94
C SER A 122 13.04 12.71 3.63
N CYS A 123 12.51 11.49 3.45
CA CYS A 123 11.93 11.07 2.17
C CYS A 123 10.52 11.54 1.91
N PHE A 124 9.77 11.75 2.99
CA PHE A 124 8.39 12.18 2.90
C PHE A 124 8.37 13.65 2.52
N SER A 125 7.76 13.94 1.38
CA SER A 125 7.43 15.30 0.99
C SER A 125 5.91 15.46 1.07
N PRO A 126 5.39 16.21 2.06
CA PRO A 126 3.95 16.45 2.20
C PRO A 126 3.34 17.14 0.99
N TRP A 127 4.18 17.72 0.13
CA TRP A 127 3.79 18.43 -1.07
C TRP A 127 3.61 17.53 -2.30
N LYS A 128 3.99 16.25 -2.23
CA LYS A 128 3.88 15.31 -3.36
C LYS A 128 3.46 13.88 -2.99
N ASP A 129 3.61 13.47 -1.73
CA ASP A 129 3.29 12.10 -1.29
C ASP A 129 1.89 12.05 -0.67
N ILE A 130 0.91 11.58 -1.45
CA ILE A 130 -0.50 11.51 -1.09
C ILE A 130 -0.81 10.10 -0.58
N VAL A 131 -1.26 10.01 0.67
CA VAL A 131 -1.76 8.76 1.25
C VAL A 131 -3.27 8.70 1.06
N ILE A 132 -3.75 7.70 0.33
CA ILE A 132 -5.17 7.36 0.22
C ILE A 132 -5.49 6.17 1.12
N PRO A 133 -6.74 6.02 1.58
CA PRO A 133 -7.15 4.81 2.26
C PRO A 133 -6.89 3.58 1.38
N GLY A 134 -6.41 2.49 2.00
CA GLY A 134 -6.33 1.18 1.37
C GLY A 134 -7.71 0.67 0.92
N HIS A 135 -7.72 -0.44 0.19
CA HIS A 135 -8.97 -1.05 -0.25
C HIS A 135 -9.83 -1.42 0.96
N ILE A 136 -11.06 -0.88 0.99
CA ILE A 136 -12.13 -1.30 1.89
C ILE A 136 -13.22 -1.87 1.00
N ASP A 137 -13.65 -3.09 1.26
CA ASP A 137 -14.74 -3.71 0.52
C ASP A 137 -16.07 -2.95 0.75
N TRP A 138 -17.00 -3.08 -0.20
CA TRP A 138 -18.24 -2.33 -0.18
C TRP A 138 -19.07 -2.58 1.08
N GLU A 139 -19.14 -3.83 1.54
CA GLU A 139 -19.90 -4.23 2.72
C GLU A 139 -19.30 -3.57 3.97
N ARG A 140 -17.98 -3.59 4.11
CA ARG A 140 -17.27 -2.94 5.20
C ARG A 140 -17.47 -1.42 5.23
N MET A 141 -17.51 -0.77 4.07
CA MET A 141 -17.86 0.66 3.99
C MET A 141 -19.30 0.93 4.46
N LEU A 142 -20.25 0.07 4.11
CA LEU A 142 -21.63 0.18 4.59
C LEU A 142 -21.73 -0.05 6.09
N SER A 143 -21.05 -1.07 6.64
CA SER A 143 -21.04 -1.38 8.06
C SER A 143 -20.46 -0.24 8.90
N ILE A 144 -19.34 0.35 8.47
CA ILE A 144 -18.76 1.53 9.14
C ILE A 144 -19.77 2.69 9.18
N ARG A 145 -20.47 2.94 8.07
CA ARG A 145 -21.48 4.02 8.00
C ARG A 145 -22.69 3.73 8.86
N ALA A 146 -23.16 2.48 8.88
CA ALA A 146 -24.33 2.06 9.63
C ALA A 146 -24.12 2.14 11.14
N GLN A 147 -22.91 1.83 11.62
CA GLN A 147 -22.57 1.83 13.05
C GLN A 147 -22.02 3.17 13.56
N SER A 148 -21.69 4.11 12.67
CA SER A 148 -21.13 5.42 13.05
C SER A 148 -22.10 6.24 13.88
N LYS A 149 -21.77 6.47 15.16
CA LYS A 149 -22.56 7.33 16.04
C LYS A 149 -22.17 8.80 15.87
N PRO A 150 -23.13 9.74 16.09
CA PRO A 150 -22.81 11.15 16.28
C PRO A 150 -21.79 11.32 17.41
N THR A 151 -20.89 12.30 17.29
CA THR A 151 -19.81 12.52 18.28
C THR A 151 -20.34 12.64 19.72
N SER A 152 -21.50 13.25 19.93
CA SER A 152 -22.12 13.41 21.25
C SER A 152 -22.68 12.11 21.86
N GLN A 153 -22.77 11.03 21.07
CA GLN A 153 -23.30 9.72 21.47
C GLN A 153 -22.22 8.65 21.54
N ARG A 154 -20.96 9.00 21.27
CA ARG A 154 -19.82 8.09 21.32
C ARG A 154 -19.39 7.87 22.77
N GLY A 155 -19.35 6.61 23.16
CA GLY A 155 -18.98 6.17 24.49
C GLY A 155 -17.48 5.92 24.66
N LEU A 156 -16.74 5.68 23.58
CA LEU A 156 -15.31 5.37 23.66
C LEU A 156 -14.45 6.62 23.44
N LEU A 157 -13.46 6.79 24.31
CA LEU A 157 -12.40 7.79 24.18
C LEU A 157 -11.34 7.32 23.18
N PHE A 158 -11.07 6.02 23.15
CA PHE A 158 -10.04 5.40 22.32
C PHE A 158 -10.34 3.92 22.11
N ASN A 159 -10.01 3.41 20.92
CA ASN A 159 -10.01 1.98 20.67
C ASN A 159 -8.83 1.52 19.80
N PHE A 160 -8.40 0.27 20.00
CA PHE A 160 -7.45 -0.42 19.13
C PHE A 160 -7.79 -1.90 19.06
N HIS A 161 -8.24 -2.36 17.89
CA HIS A 161 -8.45 -3.79 17.62
C HIS A 161 -7.65 -4.20 16.40
N GLY A 162 -6.64 -5.03 16.60
CA GLY A 162 -5.72 -5.38 15.52
C GLY A 162 -4.76 -6.49 15.89
N ARG A 163 -3.68 -6.58 15.12
CA ARG A 163 -2.69 -7.64 15.29
C ARG A 163 -1.73 -7.32 16.43
N LEU A 164 -1.84 -8.08 17.51
CA LEU A 164 -1.02 -8.08 18.72
C LEU A 164 0.00 -9.24 18.69
N PRO A 165 0.98 -9.27 19.62
CA PRO A 165 1.89 -10.42 19.77
C PRO A 165 1.15 -11.76 19.89
N ALA A 166 0.02 -11.79 20.59
CA ALA A 166 -0.80 -12.99 20.75
C ALA A 166 -1.39 -13.54 19.43
N ASN A 167 -1.43 -12.74 18.35
CA ASN A 167 -1.95 -13.19 17.06
C ASN A 167 -0.90 -13.91 16.21
N HIS A 168 0.39 -13.53 16.30
CA HIS A 168 1.49 -14.13 15.54
C HIS A 168 2.84 -13.57 16.03
N ASP A 169 3.88 -14.41 16.09
CA ASP A 169 5.23 -14.07 16.59
C ASP A 169 5.86 -12.86 15.88
N TYR A 170 5.52 -12.66 14.60
CA TYR A 170 5.89 -11.47 13.81
C TYR A 170 5.57 -10.14 14.51
N TYR A 171 4.52 -10.11 15.34
CA TYR A 171 4.11 -8.90 16.06
C TYR A 171 4.73 -8.76 17.46
N GLU A 172 5.51 -9.72 17.94
CA GLU A 172 6.18 -9.63 19.25
C GLU A 172 7.06 -8.39 19.35
N ASN A 173 7.80 -8.09 18.29
CA ASN A 173 8.72 -6.96 18.23
C ASN A 173 8.03 -5.61 17.92
N VAL A 174 6.71 -5.59 17.69
CA VAL A 174 5.95 -4.36 17.43
C VAL A 174 5.51 -3.75 18.76
N THR A 175 6.48 -3.22 19.50
CA THR A 175 6.33 -2.78 20.90
C THR A 175 5.28 -1.69 21.10
N VAL A 176 5.03 -0.84 20.09
CA VAL A 176 3.98 0.18 20.14
C VAL A 176 2.59 -0.43 20.37
N ARG A 177 2.28 -1.56 19.71
CA ARG A 177 0.97 -2.22 19.84
C ARG A 177 0.83 -2.89 21.20
N SER A 178 1.91 -3.53 21.65
CA SER A 178 1.98 -4.12 23.00
C SER A 178 1.89 -3.07 24.09
N ALA A 179 2.40 -1.86 23.86
CA ALA A 179 2.31 -0.76 24.83
C ALA A 179 0.86 -0.27 25.02
N LEU A 180 0.04 -0.29 23.97
CA LEU A 180 -1.37 0.10 24.06
C LEU A 180 -2.16 -0.76 25.05
N MET A 181 -1.79 -2.04 25.22
CA MET A 181 -2.46 -2.94 26.16
C MET A 181 -2.46 -2.44 27.61
N ARG A 182 -1.53 -1.56 27.99
CA ARG A 182 -1.49 -0.95 29.34
C ARG A 182 -2.71 -0.07 29.62
N TYR A 183 -3.38 0.40 28.57
CA TYR A 183 -4.57 1.24 28.66
C TYR A 183 -5.88 0.44 28.59
N ALA A 184 -5.83 -0.89 28.41
CA ALA A 184 -7.03 -1.71 28.23
C ALA A 184 -7.98 -1.71 29.44
N MET A 185 -7.47 -1.37 30.63
CA MET A 185 -8.26 -1.27 31.87
C MET A 185 -8.82 0.14 32.13
N LEU A 186 -8.51 1.11 31.28
CA LEU A 186 -9.05 2.46 31.44
C LEU A 186 -10.55 2.48 31.10
N PRO A 187 -11.35 3.31 31.79
CA PRO A 187 -12.75 3.49 31.43
C PRO A 187 -12.85 4.05 29.99
N ASN A 188 -13.90 3.64 29.27
CA ASN A 188 -14.20 4.15 27.93
C ASN A 188 -13.09 3.84 26.89
N VAL A 189 -12.34 2.76 27.09
CA VAL A 189 -11.29 2.29 26.19
C VAL A 189 -11.56 0.85 25.78
N SER A 190 -11.40 0.52 24.49
CA SER A 190 -11.53 -0.84 23.97
C SER A 190 -10.26 -1.25 23.22
N ILE A 191 -9.46 -2.16 23.78
CA ILE A 191 -8.19 -2.58 23.21
C ILE A 191 -8.12 -4.11 23.18
N GLY A 192 -7.77 -4.68 22.02
CA GLY A 192 -7.60 -6.12 21.92
C GLY A 192 -7.17 -6.62 20.55
N GLY A 193 -7.31 -7.92 20.37
CA GLY A 193 -7.15 -8.60 19.09
C GLY A 193 -8.34 -8.37 18.16
N PHE A 194 -8.53 -9.28 17.21
CA PHE A 194 -9.75 -9.34 16.41
C PHE A 194 -10.98 -9.60 17.28
N VAL A 195 -12.07 -8.89 17.02
CA VAL A 195 -13.34 -8.94 17.75
C VAL A 195 -14.49 -8.92 16.75
N GLU A 196 -15.63 -9.53 17.11
CA GLU A 196 -16.79 -9.62 16.22
C GLU A 196 -17.48 -8.25 16.08
N GLU A 197 -17.53 -7.49 17.17
CA GLU A 197 -18.20 -6.18 17.26
C GLU A 197 -17.31 -5.02 16.78
N TYR A 198 -16.40 -5.29 15.84
CA TYR A 198 -15.40 -4.32 15.38
C TYR A 198 -16.06 -3.03 14.87
N PHE A 199 -17.15 -3.12 14.11
CA PHE A 199 -17.79 -1.95 13.53
C PHE A 199 -18.56 -1.12 14.56
N GLU A 200 -19.19 -1.78 15.53
CA GLU A 200 -19.87 -1.16 16.66
C GLU A 200 -18.87 -0.39 17.53
N ILE A 201 -17.73 -1.01 17.84
CA ILE A 201 -16.62 -0.39 18.59
C ILE A 201 -16.07 0.83 17.83
N MET A 202 -15.78 0.67 16.53
CA MET A 202 -15.29 1.78 15.70
C MET A 202 -16.31 2.92 15.58
N GLY A 203 -17.61 2.58 15.50
CA GLY A 203 -18.69 3.53 15.41
C GLY A 203 -18.97 4.29 16.71
N ASP A 204 -18.60 3.71 17.85
CA ASP A 204 -18.72 4.30 19.19
C ASP A 204 -17.50 5.13 19.62
N SER A 205 -16.48 5.24 18.76
CA SER A 205 -15.19 5.91 19.02
C SER A 205 -14.95 7.16 18.20
#